data_AF-A0AA42Q9S9-F1
#
_entry.id   AF-A0AA42Q9S9-F1
#
_cell.length_a   1.000
_cell.length_b   1.000
_cell.length_c   1.000
_cell.angle_alpha   90.00
_cell.angle_beta   90.00
_cell.angle_gamma   90.00
#
_symmetry.space_group_name_H-M   'P 1'
#
loop_
_entity.id
_entity.type
_entity.pdbx_description
1 polymer ?
#
loop_
_entity_poly.entity_id
_entity_poly.type
_entity_poly.pdbx_seq_one_letter_code
_entity_poly.pdbx_strand_id
1 'polypeptide(L)'
;MPHQIGFVDNSGGVLAHYKMLETIRDFASANGWTVLRYNTAPANRELILKGVGYTGEEEIFVGFRTYQDASADYYNLLAGVFTGYVAGNTFDTQPGARLSGVPAHNNRIDYWLTLNPQRIALAMKVGTPVYESCYVGKCLPYGRPSQYPYPVVCSGMLVGADARRFSDTTVNHTMGYKGNSARLGLRSNDNWLNAHCYPWGNSYIAGTGTAADNTNLRDTGGVYHLLPIELHDNANNLWGALDGIFYISGFDNAVENTLSVDGVDYVVIQDSWRTGHTDYYALRLDN
;
A
#
# COMPACT_ATOMS: atom_id res chain seq x y z
N MET A 1 -1.42 1.32 18.12
CA MET A 1 -0.66 0.48 17.17
C MET A 1 0.26 1.39 16.41
N PRO A 2 1.57 1.15 16.46
CA PRO A 2 2.52 2.20 16.12
C PRO A 2 2.80 2.31 14.63
N HIS A 3 3.57 3.33 14.30
CA HIS A 3 4.30 3.49 13.06
C HIS A 3 5.81 3.46 13.31
N GLN A 4 6.58 3.27 12.24
CA GLN A 4 8.03 3.35 12.22
C GLN A 4 8.47 4.12 10.97
N ILE A 5 9.32 5.12 11.16
CA ILE A 5 9.95 5.90 10.09
C ILE A 5 11.44 5.67 10.19
N GLY A 6 12.09 5.40 9.06
CA GLY A 6 13.53 5.16 9.06
C GLY A 6 14.05 4.86 7.68
N PHE A 7 15.21 4.23 7.62
CA PHE A 7 15.78 3.75 6.37
C PHE A 7 16.46 2.40 6.56
N VAL A 8 16.57 1.67 5.46
CA VAL A 8 17.46 0.52 5.32
C VAL A 8 18.40 0.78 4.16
N ASP A 9 19.62 0.25 4.25
CA ASP A 9 20.65 0.40 3.23
C ASP A 9 21.38 -0.91 2.95
N ASN A 10 22.34 -0.89 2.04
CA ASN A 10 23.18 -2.05 1.71
C ASN A 10 24.40 -2.24 2.61
N SER A 11 24.48 -1.53 3.74
CA SER A 11 25.58 -1.70 4.70
C SER A 11 25.67 -3.15 5.19
N GLY A 12 26.87 -3.66 5.46
CA GLY A 12 27.05 -5.04 5.89
C GLY A 12 26.80 -6.11 4.81
N GLY A 13 26.71 -5.72 3.53
CA GLY A 13 26.67 -6.66 2.40
C GLY A 13 25.31 -7.31 2.13
N VAL A 14 24.24 -6.84 2.78
CA VAL A 14 22.87 -7.30 2.56
C VAL A 14 22.09 -6.23 1.81
N LEU A 15 21.50 -6.58 0.67
CA LEU A 15 20.75 -5.63 -0.17
C LEU A 15 19.58 -4.99 0.59
N ALA A 16 19.32 -3.72 0.31
CA ALA A 16 18.36 -2.91 1.06
C ALA A 16 16.93 -3.49 1.04
N HIS A 17 16.44 -4.01 -0.10
CA HIS A 17 15.10 -4.61 -0.18
C HIS A 17 14.95 -5.89 0.67
N TYR A 18 16.03 -6.65 0.91
CA TYR A 18 16.01 -7.74 1.89
C TYR A 18 15.88 -7.23 3.31
N LYS A 19 16.62 -6.17 3.67
CA LYS A 19 16.50 -5.53 4.98
C LYS A 19 15.13 -4.89 5.19
N MET A 20 14.50 -4.40 4.12
CA MET A 20 13.13 -3.89 4.18
C MET A 20 12.15 -5.01 4.54
N LEU A 21 12.29 -6.19 3.92
CA LEU A 21 11.48 -7.36 4.28
C LEU A 21 11.65 -7.75 5.75
N GLU A 22 12.90 -7.73 6.25
CA GLU A 22 13.21 -7.97 7.66
C GLU A 22 12.60 -6.90 8.58
N THR A 23 12.67 -5.63 8.19
CA THR A 23 12.07 -4.51 8.93
C THR A 23 10.56 -4.68 9.07
N ILE A 24 9.87 -5.10 8.00
CA ILE A 24 8.43 -5.39 8.04
C ILE A 24 8.14 -6.53 9.02
N ARG A 25 8.92 -7.62 8.98
CA ARG A 25 8.77 -8.76 9.92
C ARG A 25 8.92 -8.30 11.36
N ASP A 26 10.00 -7.60 11.67
CA ASP A 26 10.33 -7.21 13.04
C ASP A 26 9.31 -6.25 13.61
N PHE A 27 8.96 -5.22 12.85
CA PHE A 27 7.97 -4.25 13.27
C PHE A 27 6.58 -4.89 13.44
N ALA A 28 6.14 -5.72 12.49
CA ALA A 28 4.83 -6.37 12.60
C ALA A 28 4.77 -7.33 13.79
N SER A 29 5.79 -8.16 13.98
CA SER A 29 5.83 -9.15 15.07
C SER A 29 5.93 -8.52 16.46
N ALA A 30 6.68 -7.42 16.59
CA ALA A 30 6.72 -6.62 17.81
C ALA A 30 5.37 -5.99 18.16
N ASN A 31 4.45 -5.88 17.19
CA ASN A 31 3.16 -5.22 17.31
C ASN A 31 1.97 -6.14 17.03
N GLY A 32 2.07 -7.40 17.47
CA GLY A 32 0.93 -8.31 17.56
C GLY A 32 0.63 -9.14 16.32
N TRP A 33 1.37 -8.98 15.22
CA TRP A 33 1.24 -9.88 14.08
C TRP A 33 2.03 -11.17 14.31
N THR A 34 1.43 -12.32 14.03
CA THR A 34 2.13 -13.61 14.13
C THR A 34 2.89 -13.89 12.85
N VAL A 35 4.18 -14.25 12.95
CA VAL A 35 4.98 -14.72 11.79
C VAL A 35 4.65 -16.19 11.52
N LEU A 36 3.99 -16.47 10.39
CA LEU A 36 3.67 -17.83 9.97
C LEU A 36 4.79 -18.46 9.13
N ARG A 37 5.47 -17.64 8.33
CA ARG A 37 6.61 -18.05 7.51
C ARG A 37 7.58 -16.89 7.35
N TYR A 38 8.87 -17.16 7.55
CA TYR A 38 9.95 -16.27 7.16
C TYR A 38 11.10 -17.12 6.61
N ASN A 39 11.29 -17.10 5.29
CA ASN A 39 12.25 -17.96 4.61
C ASN A 39 13.23 -17.11 3.81
N THR A 40 14.50 -17.14 4.24
CA THR A 40 15.59 -16.34 3.70
C THR A 40 16.60 -17.16 2.90
N ALA A 41 16.39 -18.48 2.80
CA ALA A 41 17.24 -19.39 2.05
C ALA A 41 17.23 -19.13 0.52
N PRO A 42 16.08 -18.91 -0.15
CA PRO A 42 16.07 -18.55 -1.56
C PRO A 42 16.49 -17.11 -1.80
N ALA A 43 16.89 -16.80 -3.05
CA ALA A 43 17.15 -15.43 -3.47
C ALA A 43 15.89 -14.55 -3.36
N ASN A 44 14.71 -15.10 -3.69
CA ASN A 44 13.43 -14.43 -3.49
C ASN A 44 12.89 -14.81 -2.10
N ARG A 45 13.19 -13.99 -1.10
CA ARG A 45 12.86 -14.23 0.31
C ARG A 45 11.39 -13.96 0.57
N GLU A 46 10.76 -14.73 1.43
CA GLU A 46 9.32 -14.66 1.69
C GLU A 46 9.01 -14.45 3.18
N LEU A 47 7.94 -13.69 3.43
CA LEU A 47 7.34 -13.41 4.72
C LEU A 47 5.83 -13.59 4.61
N ILE A 48 5.24 -14.37 5.51
CA ILE A 48 3.78 -14.48 5.67
C ILE A 48 3.45 -14.21 7.13
N LEU A 49 2.49 -13.32 7.35
CA LEU A 49 2.05 -12.82 8.65
C LEU A 49 0.56 -13.11 8.84
N LYS A 50 0.14 -13.23 10.11
CA LYS A 50 -1.27 -13.33 10.53
C LYS A 50 -1.61 -12.25 11.54
N GLY A 51 -2.53 -11.36 11.18
CA GLY A 51 -3.13 -10.37 12.07
C GLY A 51 -4.35 -10.94 12.79
N VAL A 52 -4.68 -10.37 13.94
CA VAL A 52 -5.75 -10.85 14.85
C VAL A 52 -7.03 -10.02 14.76
N GLY A 53 -6.99 -8.91 14.05
CA GLY A 53 -8.10 -7.96 14.01
C GLY A 53 -8.34 -7.23 15.33
N TYR A 54 -9.29 -6.29 15.35
CA TYR A 54 -9.57 -5.52 16.58
C TYR A 54 -10.28 -6.35 17.65
N THR A 55 -10.95 -7.45 17.27
CA THR A 55 -11.59 -8.37 18.22
C THR A 55 -10.59 -9.37 18.82
N GLY A 56 -9.41 -9.53 18.22
CA GLY A 56 -8.43 -10.55 18.61
C GLY A 56 -8.76 -11.97 18.15
N GLU A 57 -9.88 -12.15 17.45
CA GLU A 57 -10.41 -13.46 17.03
C GLU A 57 -10.33 -13.69 15.52
N GLU A 58 -9.88 -12.69 14.76
CA GLU A 58 -9.80 -12.77 13.31
C GLU A 58 -8.49 -13.42 12.86
N GLU A 59 -8.49 -14.00 11.67
CA GLU A 59 -7.26 -14.48 11.03
C GLU A 59 -7.05 -13.72 9.72
N ILE A 60 -6.16 -12.74 9.74
CA ILE A 60 -5.91 -11.85 8.60
C ILE A 60 -4.54 -12.18 8.01
N PHE A 61 -4.54 -12.83 6.85
CA PHE A 61 -3.31 -13.31 6.23
C PHE A 61 -2.77 -12.30 5.21
N VAL A 62 -1.56 -11.80 5.47
CA VAL A 62 -0.82 -10.91 4.57
C VAL A 62 0.58 -11.45 4.33
N GLY A 63 1.25 -11.00 3.27
CA GLY A 63 2.60 -11.44 2.97
C GLY A 63 3.38 -10.46 2.13
N PHE A 64 4.70 -10.63 2.17
CA PHE A 64 5.66 -9.89 1.37
C PHE A 64 6.71 -10.88 0.84
N ARG A 65 7.09 -10.75 -0.41
CA ARG A 65 8.19 -11.54 -1.00
C ARG A 65 9.12 -10.65 -1.80
N THR A 66 10.43 -10.82 -1.71
CA THR A 66 11.35 -10.13 -2.62
C THR A 66 11.36 -10.80 -3.99
N TYR A 67 11.52 -10.02 -5.06
CA TYR A 67 11.81 -10.55 -6.38
C TYR A 67 12.77 -9.61 -7.11
N GLN A 68 13.80 -10.17 -7.75
CA GLN A 68 14.86 -9.37 -8.34
C GLN A 68 15.47 -10.01 -9.59
N ASP A 69 16.17 -9.19 -10.36
CA ASP A 69 17.13 -9.60 -11.38
C ASP A 69 18.25 -8.55 -11.41
N ALA A 70 19.48 -8.99 -11.12
CA ALA A 70 20.63 -8.10 -11.06
C ALA A 70 21.07 -7.59 -12.44
N SER A 71 20.83 -8.36 -13.51
CA SER A 71 21.13 -7.97 -14.88
C SER A 71 20.12 -6.97 -15.43
N ALA A 72 18.86 -7.04 -14.98
CA ALA A 72 17.81 -6.08 -15.32
C ALA A 72 17.65 -4.93 -14.30
N ASP A 73 18.49 -4.89 -13.26
CA ASP A 73 18.56 -3.85 -12.24
C ASP A 73 17.22 -3.54 -11.55
N TYR A 74 16.47 -4.59 -11.17
CA TYR A 74 15.29 -4.44 -10.31
C TYR A 74 15.39 -5.31 -9.06
N TYR A 75 14.96 -4.76 -7.93
CA TYR A 75 15.05 -5.37 -6.60
C TYR A 75 13.79 -5.03 -5.81
N ASN A 76 12.69 -5.72 -6.12
CA ASN A 76 11.35 -5.32 -5.74
C ASN A 76 10.80 -6.15 -4.58
N LEU A 77 9.72 -5.65 -3.99
CA LEU A 77 8.86 -6.39 -3.07
C LEU A 77 7.56 -6.76 -3.78
N LEU A 78 6.98 -7.89 -3.42
CA LEU A 78 5.67 -8.35 -3.86
C LEU A 78 4.77 -8.41 -2.63
N ALA A 79 3.84 -7.47 -2.54
CA ALA A 79 2.82 -7.46 -1.50
C ALA A 79 1.75 -8.50 -1.82
N GLY A 80 1.18 -9.12 -0.79
CA GLY A 80 0.17 -10.15 -0.93
C GLY A 80 -0.84 -10.18 0.20
N VAL A 81 -2.05 -10.60 -0.13
CA VAL A 81 -3.07 -11.01 0.84
C VAL A 81 -3.59 -12.38 0.47
N PHE A 82 -4.06 -13.11 1.49
CA PHE A 82 -4.54 -14.48 1.34
C PHE A 82 -5.87 -14.67 2.10
N THR A 83 -6.66 -15.63 1.65
CA THR A 83 -7.89 -16.06 2.32
C THR A 83 -7.66 -17.22 3.29
N GLY A 84 -6.44 -17.74 3.32
CA GLY A 84 -6.00 -18.79 4.24
C GLY A 84 -4.49 -19.02 4.10
N TYR A 85 -3.95 -19.85 4.99
CA TYR A 85 -2.54 -20.26 4.96
C TYR A 85 -2.41 -21.78 4.90
N VAL A 86 -1.57 -22.26 3.99
CA VAL A 86 -1.19 -23.67 3.86
C VAL A 86 0.33 -23.77 3.81
N ALA A 87 0.92 -24.39 4.82
CA ALA A 87 2.38 -24.48 4.97
C ALA A 87 3.09 -25.19 3.80
N GLY A 88 2.42 -26.13 3.13
CA GLY A 88 2.96 -26.81 1.95
C GLY A 88 2.89 -26.01 0.65
N ASN A 89 2.07 -24.96 0.58
CA ASN A 89 1.92 -24.17 -0.65
C ASN A 89 3.04 -23.14 -0.77
N THR A 90 3.38 -22.78 -2.02
CA THR A 90 4.26 -21.65 -2.30
C THR A 90 3.58 -20.33 -1.96
N PHE A 91 4.32 -19.22 -1.95
CA PHE A 91 3.77 -17.89 -1.70
C PHE A 91 2.60 -17.56 -2.65
N ASP A 92 2.78 -17.77 -3.96
CA ASP A 92 1.80 -17.43 -5.00
C ASP A 92 0.62 -18.40 -5.05
N THR A 93 0.74 -19.57 -4.42
CA THR A 93 -0.30 -20.61 -4.40
C THR A 93 -1.03 -20.71 -3.07
N GLN A 94 -0.82 -19.75 -2.16
CA GLN A 94 -1.64 -19.64 -0.95
C GLN A 94 -3.13 -19.46 -1.33
N PRO A 95 -4.06 -19.98 -0.51
CA PRO A 95 -5.49 -19.87 -0.78
C PRO A 95 -5.94 -18.43 -1.08
N GLY A 96 -6.52 -18.22 -2.26
CA GLY A 96 -7.04 -16.93 -2.69
C GLY A 96 -5.97 -15.84 -2.83
N ALA A 97 -4.72 -16.18 -3.11
CA ALA A 97 -3.64 -15.20 -3.24
C ALA A 97 -4.00 -14.06 -4.23
N ARG A 98 -3.85 -12.82 -3.74
CA ARG A 98 -3.87 -11.61 -4.56
C ARG A 98 -2.59 -10.85 -4.30
N LEU A 99 -1.85 -10.55 -5.37
CA LEU A 99 -0.48 -10.06 -5.31
C LEU A 99 -0.33 -8.78 -6.13
N SER A 100 0.49 -7.85 -5.64
CA SER A 100 0.83 -6.62 -6.34
C SER A 100 2.27 -6.19 -6.02
N GLY A 101 3.05 -5.93 -7.06
CA GLY A 101 4.45 -5.57 -6.95
C GLY A 101 4.62 -4.14 -6.45
N VAL A 102 5.68 -3.92 -5.69
CA VAL A 102 6.10 -2.65 -5.11
C VAL A 102 7.58 -2.53 -5.45
N PRO A 103 7.94 -1.69 -6.45
CA PRO A 103 9.33 -1.45 -6.76
C PRO A 103 10.11 -1.05 -5.52
N ALA A 104 11.38 -1.46 -5.48
CA ALA A 104 12.29 -1.12 -4.41
C ALA A 104 13.71 -0.99 -4.95
N HIS A 105 14.69 -0.88 -4.07
CA HIS A 105 16.08 -0.68 -4.44
C HIS A 105 17.00 -1.62 -3.65
N ASN A 106 18.14 -1.95 -4.24
CA ASN A 106 19.20 -2.66 -3.55
C ASN A 106 20.10 -1.79 -2.65
N ASN A 107 20.04 -0.45 -2.70
CA ASN A 107 21.04 0.44 -2.09
C ASN A 107 20.53 1.15 -0.83
N ARG A 108 19.51 2.01 -0.95
CA ARG A 108 18.88 2.71 0.18
C ARG A 108 17.38 2.79 -0.08
N ILE A 109 16.60 2.57 0.98
CA ILE A 109 15.16 2.71 1.02
C ILE A 109 14.83 3.48 2.29
N ASP A 110 14.35 4.71 2.15
CA ASP A 110 13.70 5.43 3.25
C ASP A 110 12.23 5.01 3.29
N TYR A 111 11.63 4.85 4.47
CA TYR A 111 10.29 4.30 4.60
C TYR A 111 9.44 4.96 5.69
N TRP A 112 8.13 4.88 5.49
CA TRP A 112 7.07 5.13 6.47
C TRP A 112 6.21 3.87 6.54
N LEU A 113 6.38 3.11 7.61
CA LEU A 113 5.68 1.85 7.85
C LEU A 113 4.68 2.06 8.98
N THR A 114 3.42 1.73 8.75
CA THR A 114 2.36 1.84 9.75
C THR A 114 1.49 0.61 9.72
N LEU A 115 0.99 0.21 10.87
CA LEU A 115 0.11 -0.94 10.98
C LEU A 115 -0.88 -0.79 12.12
N ASN A 116 -1.95 -1.57 12.01
CA ASN A 116 -2.91 -1.83 13.07
C ASN A 116 -3.26 -3.33 13.04
N PRO A 117 -4.23 -3.84 13.83
CA PRO A 117 -4.42 -5.29 13.93
C PRO A 117 -4.98 -5.91 12.65
N GLN A 118 -5.45 -5.07 11.72
CA GLN A 118 -6.15 -5.45 10.49
C GLN A 118 -5.38 -5.12 9.20
N ARG A 119 -4.44 -4.18 9.23
CA ARG A 119 -3.69 -3.73 8.03
C ARG A 119 -2.23 -3.38 8.29
N ILE A 120 -1.44 -3.46 7.24
CA ILE A 120 -0.09 -2.91 7.12
C ILE A 120 -0.09 -1.99 5.89
N ALA A 121 0.37 -0.76 6.06
CA ALA A 121 0.62 0.16 4.95
C ALA A 121 2.07 0.65 5.00
N LEU A 122 2.64 0.84 3.81
CA LEU A 122 4.03 1.16 3.63
C LEU A 122 4.15 2.18 2.50
N ALA A 123 4.82 3.29 2.79
CA ALA A 123 5.40 4.15 1.77
C ALA A 123 6.93 3.99 1.79
N MET A 124 7.56 4.05 0.62
CA MET A 124 9.02 4.06 0.50
C MET A 124 9.47 5.17 -0.43
N LYS A 125 10.68 5.67 -0.20
CA LYS A 125 11.44 6.46 -1.17
C LYS A 125 12.65 5.65 -1.61
N VAL A 126 12.71 5.40 -2.90
CA VAL A 126 13.66 4.45 -3.50
C VAL A 126 14.56 5.10 -4.56
N GLY A 127 14.40 6.41 -4.78
CA GLY A 127 15.19 7.20 -5.72
C GLY A 127 14.91 8.70 -5.57
N THR A 128 15.47 9.52 -6.47
CA THR A 128 15.41 11.00 -6.36
C THR A 128 14.63 11.64 -7.52
N PRO A 129 13.34 11.99 -7.33
CA PRO A 129 12.38 11.42 -6.39
C PRO A 129 11.63 10.22 -7.00
N VAL A 130 11.64 9.07 -6.33
CA VAL A 130 10.80 7.91 -6.67
C VAL A 130 10.16 7.39 -5.40
N TYR A 131 8.83 7.42 -5.32
CA TYR A 131 8.06 6.99 -4.16
C TYR A 131 7.19 5.81 -4.49
N GLU A 132 7.12 4.90 -3.53
CA GLU A 132 6.47 3.60 -3.65
C GLU A 132 5.44 3.45 -2.55
N SER A 133 4.33 2.76 -2.83
CA SER A 133 3.19 2.65 -1.92
C SER A 133 2.62 1.25 -1.91
N CYS A 134 2.22 0.81 -0.72
CA CYS A 134 1.69 -0.52 -0.49
C CYS A 134 0.62 -0.51 0.62
N TYR A 135 -0.43 -1.30 0.42
CA TYR A 135 -1.47 -1.58 1.39
C TYR A 135 -1.82 -3.07 1.34
N VAL A 136 -1.77 -3.74 2.50
CA VAL A 136 -2.25 -5.12 2.68
C VAL A 136 -3.06 -5.24 3.96
N GLY A 137 -4.21 -5.90 3.89
CA GLY A 137 -5.09 -6.13 5.04
C GLY A 137 -6.51 -5.64 4.80
N LYS A 138 -7.34 -5.55 5.84
CA LYS A 138 -8.76 -5.17 5.68
C LYS A 138 -8.93 -3.68 5.38
N CYS A 139 -9.89 -3.34 4.53
CA CYS A 139 -10.47 -1.99 4.52
C CYS A 139 -11.51 -1.86 5.65
N LEU A 140 -12.06 -0.66 5.84
CA LEU A 140 -13.20 -0.41 6.72
C LEU A 140 -14.49 -0.69 5.94
N PRO A 141 -15.15 -1.86 6.10
CA PRO A 141 -16.32 -2.20 5.30
C PRO A 141 -17.55 -1.39 5.73
N TYR A 142 -18.43 -1.06 4.79
CA TYR A 142 -19.76 -0.53 5.11
C TYR A 142 -20.81 -1.62 5.34
N GLY A 143 -20.51 -2.85 4.88
CA GLY A 143 -21.28 -4.04 5.27
C GLY A 143 -20.99 -4.44 6.71
N ARG A 144 -22.00 -5.02 7.39
CA ARG A 144 -21.80 -5.59 8.73
C ARG A 144 -20.83 -6.78 8.66
N PRO A 145 -20.11 -7.11 9.75
CA PRO A 145 -19.20 -8.27 9.77
C PRO A 145 -19.86 -9.59 9.33
N SER A 146 -21.16 -9.78 9.57
CA SER A 146 -21.90 -10.96 9.11
C SER A 146 -22.23 -10.98 7.61
N GLN A 147 -22.25 -9.82 6.95
CA GLN A 147 -22.54 -9.67 5.52
C GLN A 147 -21.27 -9.61 4.68
N TYR A 148 -20.19 -9.06 5.26
CA TYR A 148 -18.91 -8.90 4.58
C TYR A 148 -17.76 -9.28 5.53
N PRO A 149 -17.53 -10.58 5.75
CA PRO A 149 -16.64 -11.06 6.82
C PRO A 149 -15.16 -10.80 6.55
N TYR A 150 -14.74 -10.74 5.29
CA TYR A 150 -13.31 -10.71 4.94
C TYR A 150 -12.96 -9.68 3.86
N PRO A 151 -13.14 -8.37 4.14
CA PRO A 151 -12.94 -7.27 3.19
C PRO A 151 -11.45 -6.89 3.02
N VAL A 152 -10.62 -7.87 2.67
CA VAL A 152 -9.17 -7.65 2.49
C VAL A 152 -8.86 -6.97 1.16
N VAL A 153 -7.87 -6.08 1.20
CA VAL A 153 -7.33 -5.32 0.08
C VAL A 153 -5.85 -5.63 -0.05
N CYS A 154 -5.41 -5.88 -1.28
CA CYS A 154 -4.00 -5.82 -1.66
C CYS A 154 -3.82 -4.75 -2.72
N SER A 155 -2.88 -3.84 -2.47
CA SER A 155 -2.49 -2.79 -3.40
C SER A 155 -0.99 -2.57 -3.30
N GLY A 156 -0.30 -2.63 -4.44
CA GLY A 156 1.05 -2.13 -4.64
C GLY A 156 1.05 -1.11 -5.78
N MET A 157 2.12 -1.07 -6.56
CA MET A 157 2.28 -0.16 -7.71
C MET A 157 2.45 -0.87 -9.05
N LEU A 158 2.48 -2.21 -9.04
CA LEU A 158 2.57 -3.07 -10.22
C LEU A 158 1.52 -4.18 -10.21
N VAL A 159 1.10 -4.62 -11.39
CA VAL A 159 0.17 -5.76 -11.53
C VAL A 159 0.97 -7.05 -11.36
N GLY A 160 0.68 -7.80 -10.29
CA GLY A 160 1.42 -9.02 -9.96
C GLY A 160 2.92 -8.75 -9.77
N ALA A 161 3.77 -9.71 -10.14
CA ALA A 161 5.23 -9.60 -10.04
C ALA A 161 5.85 -9.08 -11.35
N ASP A 162 5.37 -7.95 -11.87
CA ASP A 162 5.90 -7.34 -13.09
C ASP A 162 7.40 -7.04 -12.93
N ALA A 163 8.20 -7.42 -13.93
CA ALA A 163 9.66 -7.33 -13.95
C ALA A 163 10.10 -5.91 -14.31
N ARG A 164 9.75 -4.96 -13.44
CA ARG A 164 9.90 -3.52 -13.69
C ARG A 164 10.80 -2.87 -12.67
N ARG A 165 11.68 -2.00 -13.15
CA ARG A 165 12.57 -1.17 -12.33
C ARG A 165 11.83 0.01 -11.71
N PHE A 166 12.25 0.43 -10.53
CA PHE A 166 11.73 1.61 -9.82
C PHE A 166 11.78 2.90 -10.64
N SER A 167 12.67 3.00 -11.64
CA SER A 167 12.79 4.21 -12.47
C SER A 167 11.82 4.24 -13.66
N ASP A 168 10.89 3.30 -13.77
CA ASP A 168 9.89 3.35 -14.84
C ASP A 168 8.96 4.55 -14.66
N THR A 169 8.78 5.32 -15.72
CA THR A 169 8.00 6.56 -15.71
C THR A 169 6.67 6.43 -16.45
N THR A 170 6.25 5.20 -16.76
CA THR A 170 5.02 4.96 -17.51
C THR A 170 3.81 4.85 -16.57
N VAL A 171 2.60 4.93 -17.12
CA VAL A 171 1.34 4.71 -16.38
C VAL A 171 1.26 3.34 -15.72
N ASN A 172 2.15 2.42 -16.11
CA ASN A 172 2.20 1.09 -15.54
C ASN A 172 2.85 1.08 -14.14
N HIS A 173 3.54 2.16 -13.74
CA HIS A 173 4.14 2.36 -12.42
C HIS A 173 3.43 3.50 -11.66
N THR A 174 2.29 3.18 -11.02
CA THR A 174 1.44 4.16 -10.31
C THR A 174 0.76 3.51 -9.11
N MET A 175 0.35 4.31 -8.13
CA MET A 175 -0.37 3.85 -6.92
C MET A 175 -1.60 3.01 -7.27
N GLY A 176 -1.75 1.87 -6.59
CA GLY A 176 -2.86 0.96 -6.89
C GLY A 176 -4.25 1.49 -6.51
N TYR A 177 -4.37 2.40 -5.56
CA TYR A 177 -5.65 3.01 -5.17
C TYR A 177 -5.98 4.30 -5.93
N LYS A 178 -5.27 4.63 -7.01
CA LYS A 178 -5.55 5.81 -7.84
C LYS A 178 -6.59 5.50 -8.92
N GLY A 179 -7.86 5.70 -8.60
CA GLY A 179 -8.98 5.48 -9.53
C GLY A 179 -9.30 4.00 -9.72
N ASN A 180 -9.44 3.54 -10.97
CA ASN A 180 -9.59 2.12 -11.30
C ASN A 180 -8.23 1.54 -11.71
N SER A 181 -7.76 0.51 -10.98
CA SER A 181 -6.42 -0.01 -11.18
C SER A 181 -6.33 -1.50 -10.89
N ALA A 182 -5.86 -2.26 -11.88
CA ALA A 182 -5.63 -3.71 -11.75
C ALA A 182 -4.58 -4.09 -10.69
N ARG A 183 -3.90 -3.11 -10.08
CA ARG A 183 -2.94 -3.27 -8.98
C ARG A 183 -3.62 -3.40 -7.62
N LEU A 184 -4.85 -2.89 -7.52
CA LEU A 184 -5.67 -3.03 -6.34
C LEU A 184 -6.61 -4.23 -6.52
N GLY A 185 -6.65 -5.10 -5.52
CA GLY A 185 -7.65 -6.16 -5.41
C GLY A 185 -8.38 -6.05 -4.10
N LEU A 186 -9.70 -5.94 -4.15
CA LEU A 186 -10.59 -6.05 -3.00
C LEU A 186 -11.25 -7.44 -3.02
N ARG A 187 -11.24 -8.15 -1.90
CA ARG A 187 -11.92 -9.45 -1.78
C ARG A 187 -13.39 -9.22 -1.49
N SER A 188 -14.27 -9.45 -2.46
CA SER A 188 -15.71 -9.58 -2.18
C SER A 188 -16.02 -10.96 -1.57
N ASN A 189 -17.29 -11.20 -1.22
CA ASN A 189 -17.74 -12.51 -0.77
C ASN A 189 -17.46 -13.62 -1.80
N ASP A 190 -17.53 -13.30 -3.09
CA ASP A 190 -17.50 -14.30 -4.16
C ASP A 190 -16.16 -14.31 -4.89
N ASN A 191 -15.62 -13.15 -5.27
CA ASN A 191 -14.45 -13.02 -6.14
C ASN A 191 -13.48 -11.90 -5.72
N TRP A 192 -12.36 -11.79 -6.43
CA TRP A 192 -11.51 -10.60 -6.36
C TRP A 192 -12.10 -9.53 -7.28
N LEU A 193 -12.26 -8.33 -6.74
CA LEU A 193 -12.71 -7.15 -7.48
C LEU A 193 -11.53 -6.23 -7.73
N ASN A 194 -11.46 -5.68 -8.94
CA ASN A 194 -10.71 -4.46 -9.19
C ASN A 194 -11.64 -3.29 -8.81
N ALA A 195 -11.46 -2.76 -7.60
CA ALA A 195 -12.32 -1.69 -7.10
C ALA A 195 -11.90 -0.34 -7.70
N HIS A 196 -12.90 0.47 -8.03
CA HIS A 196 -12.71 1.88 -8.26
C HIS A 196 -12.52 2.60 -6.92
N CYS A 197 -11.70 3.63 -6.91
CA CYS A 197 -11.38 4.42 -5.74
C CYS A 197 -11.84 5.87 -5.91
N TYR A 198 -12.79 6.30 -5.07
CA TYR A 198 -13.07 7.72 -4.83
C TYR A 198 -11.87 8.35 -4.09
N PRO A 199 -11.50 9.63 -4.33
CA PRO A 199 -12.15 10.58 -5.23
C PRO A 199 -11.66 10.56 -6.68
N TRP A 200 -10.65 9.75 -7.04
CA TRP A 200 -10.08 9.75 -8.40
C TRP A 200 -11.06 9.34 -9.50
N GLY A 201 -12.16 8.68 -9.16
CA GLY A 201 -13.29 8.46 -10.08
C GLY A 201 -14.05 9.74 -10.48
N ASN A 202 -13.84 10.86 -9.77
CA ASN A 202 -14.51 12.14 -10.00
C ASN A 202 -13.55 13.16 -10.62
N SER A 203 -13.79 13.53 -11.88
CA SER A 203 -12.96 14.47 -12.64
C SER A 203 -12.91 15.88 -12.05
N TYR A 204 -13.94 16.29 -11.31
CA TYR A 204 -14.00 17.61 -10.69
C TYR A 204 -13.24 17.67 -9.37
N ILE A 205 -13.12 16.55 -8.63
CA ILE A 205 -12.42 16.51 -7.34
C ILE A 205 -10.96 16.11 -7.54
N ALA A 206 -10.73 14.96 -8.19
CA ALA A 206 -9.40 14.37 -8.35
C ALA A 206 -9.13 13.89 -9.81
N GLY A 207 -9.65 14.64 -10.80
CA GLY A 207 -9.30 14.49 -12.23
C GLY A 207 -7.87 14.95 -12.55
N THR A 208 -7.50 15.03 -13.83
CA THR A 208 -6.10 15.38 -14.23
C THR A 208 -5.80 16.86 -13.94
N GLY A 209 -5.39 17.17 -12.71
CA GLY A 209 -5.24 18.50 -12.16
C GLY A 209 -3.91 19.19 -12.48
N THR A 210 -3.71 19.69 -13.70
CA THR A 210 -2.47 20.39 -14.09
C THR A 210 -2.65 21.86 -14.50
N ALA A 211 -3.87 22.41 -14.47
CA ALA A 211 -4.17 23.75 -14.96
C ALA A 211 -5.08 24.55 -14.01
N ALA A 212 -5.08 25.88 -14.15
CA ALA A 212 -5.78 26.81 -13.26
C ALA A 212 -7.30 26.85 -13.48
N ASP A 213 -7.77 26.35 -14.61
CA ASP A 213 -9.18 26.17 -14.97
C ASP A 213 -9.78 24.87 -14.42
N ASN A 214 -8.94 23.97 -13.89
CA ASN A 214 -9.42 22.75 -13.27
C ASN A 214 -10.06 23.02 -11.92
N THR A 215 -11.21 22.39 -11.69
CA THR A 215 -11.98 22.52 -10.45
C THR A 215 -11.53 21.59 -9.33
N ASN A 216 -10.35 20.95 -9.49
CA ASN A 216 -9.81 19.97 -8.55
C ASN A 216 -9.76 20.51 -7.12
N LEU A 217 -9.89 19.60 -6.14
CA LEU A 217 -9.77 19.96 -4.74
C LEU A 217 -8.41 20.61 -4.48
N ARG A 218 -8.43 21.72 -3.73
CA ARG A 218 -7.25 22.44 -3.24
C ARG A 218 -7.42 22.74 -1.76
N ASP A 219 -6.40 23.33 -1.15
CA ASP A 219 -6.50 23.84 0.21
C ASP A 219 -7.62 24.88 0.33
N THR A 220 -8.21 24.98 1.52
CA THR A 220 -9.15 26.05 1.85
C THR A 220 -8.57 26.87 2.98
N GLY A 221 -7.97 28.02 2.64
CA GLY A 221 -7.32 28.89 3.62
C GLY A 221 -6.11 28.23 4.29
N GLY A 222 -5.30 27.47 3.53
CA GLY A 222 -4.15 26.71 4.04
C GLY A 222 -4.49 25.38 4.69
N VAL A 223 -5.77 25.01 4.74
CA VAL A 223 -6.23 23.71 5.27
C VAL A 223 -6.36 22.70 4.15
N TYR A 224 -5.60 21.61 4.25
CA TYR A 224 -5.68 20.48 3.33
C TYR A 224 -6.71 19.46 3.82
N HIS A 225 -7.83 19.35 3.12
CA HIS A 225 -8.86 18.38 3.45
C HIS A 225 -8.46 16.97 3.05
N LEU A 226 -8.53 16.04 4.00
CA LEU A 226 -8.39 14.61 3.76
C LEU A 226 -9.73 14.04 3.28
N LEU A 227 -9.72 13.37 2.11
CA LEU A 227 -10.88 12.61 1.64
C LEU A 227 -10.62 11.12 1.82
N PRO A 228 -11.58 10.34 2.37
CA PRO A 228 -11.43 8.90 2.47
C PRO A 228 -11.32 8.29 1.07
N ILE A 229 -10.49 7.25 0.94
CA ILE A 229 -10.42 6.48 -0.30
C ILE A 229 -11.48 5.40 -0.25
N GLU A 230 -12.65 5.71 -0.80
CA GLU A 230 -13.79 4.79 -0.82
C GLU A 230 -13.71 3.82 -2.02
N LEU A 231 -13.94 2.54 -1.74
CA LEU A 231 -13.86 1.45 -2.70
C LEU A 231 -15.27 1.13 -3.22
N HIS A 232 -15.46 1.21 -4.53
CA HIS A 232 -16.74 0.97 -5.19
C HIS A 232 -16.59 0.17 -6.48
N ASP A 233 -17.68 -0.39 -7.00
CA ASP A 233 -17.70 -1.14 -8.27
C ASP A 233 -18.02 -0.27 -9.50
N ASN A 234 -18.13 1.05 -9.32
CA ASN A 234 -18.58 2.01 -10.33
C ASN A 234 -19.95 1.68 -10.95
N ALA A 235 -20.79 0.96 -10.19
CA ALA A 235 -22.17 0.69 -10.48
C ALA A 235 -23.02 0.99 -9.25
N ASN A 236 -23.39 -0.05 -8.49
CA ASN A 236 -24.37 0.06 -7.41
C ASN A 236 -23.77 -0.16 -6.02
N ASN A 237 -22.54 -0.69 -5.91
CA ASN A 237 -21.99 -1.13 -4.64
C ASN A 237 -20.84 -0.22 -4.17
N LEU A 238 -21.00 0.25 -2.93
CA LEU A 238 -19.95 0.89 -2.14
C LEU A 238 -19.52 -0.10 -1.05
N TRP A 239 -18.26 -0.49 -1.05
CA TRP A 239 -17.76 -1.60 -0.25
C TRP A 239 -17.19 -1.17 1.11
N GLY A 240 -16.59 0.01 1.17
CA GLY A 240 -15.89 0.52 2.34
C GLY A 240 -14.84 1.57 1.97
N ALA A 241 -13.97 1.91 2.91
CA ALA A 241 -12.85 2.84 2.69
C ALA A 241 -11.52 2.25 3.16
N LEU A 242 -10.40 2.62 2.54
CA LEU A 242 -9.08 2.24 3.05
C LEU A 242 -8.84 2.81 4.44
N ASP A 243 -8.21 2.02 5.32
CA ASP A 243 -7.89 2.48 6.67
C ASP A 243 -6.52 3.16 6.71
N GLY A 244 -6.50 4.43 7.08
CA GLY A 244 -5.24 5.19 7.23
C GLY A 244 -4.62 5.65 5.91
N ILE A 245 -5.34 5.59 4.78
CA ILE A 245 -4.92 6.15 3.49
C ILE A 245 -6.02 7.09 3.01
N PHE A 246 -5.65 8.36 2.76
CA PHE A 246 -6.58 9.40 2.37
C PHE A 246 -6.08 10.13 1.14
N TYR A 247 -6.98 10.56 0.26
CA TYR A 247 -6.62 11.53 -0.75
C TYR A 247 -6.32 12.89 -0.09
N ILE A 248 -5.29 13.57 -0.60
CA ILE A 248 -4.94 14.94 -0.25
C ILE A 248 -4.48 15.67 -1.52
N SER A 249 -4.77 16.97 -1.62
CA SER A 249 -4.32 17.76 -2.77
C SER A 249 -2.81 18.00 -2.71
N GLY A 250 -2.18 17.95 -3.89
CA GLY A 250 -0.81 18.37 -4.16
C GLY A 250 -0.66 19.85 -4.52
N PHE A 251 -1.76 20.61 -4.59
CA PHE A 251 -1.72 22.05 -4.83
C PHE A 251 -1.01 22.75 -3.67
N ASP A 252 0.14 23.38 -3.91
CA ASP A 252 0.99 24.02 -2.88
C ASP A 252 1.39 23.09 -1.70
N ASN A 253 1.41 21.78 -1.97
CA ASN A 253 1.74 20.76 -0.99
C ASN A 253 2.88 19.89 -1.50
N ALA A 254 3.87 19.64 -0.66
CA ALA A 254 5.05 18.86 -1.01
C ALA A 254 4.96 17.43 -0.44
N VAL A 255 5.58 16.49 -1.15
CA VAL A 255 5.83 15.15 -0.62
C VAL A 255 6.66 15.23 0.66
N GLU A 256 6.44 14.30 1.59
CA GLU A 256 7.03 14.22 2.92
C GLU A 256 6.56 15.32 3.91
N ASN A 257 5.72 16.27 3.48
CA ASN A 257 5.04 17.16 4.41
C ASN A 257 4.26 16.35 5.45
N THR A 258 4.26 16.83 6.68
CA THR A 258 3.44 16.27 7.75
C THR A 258 2.29 17.20 8.10
N LEU A 259 1.16 16.62 8.48
CA LEU A 259 -0.01 17.34 8.96
C LEU A 259 -0.65 16.60 10.12
N SER A 260 -1.25 17.35 11.04
CA SER A 260 -2.00 16.81 12.17
C SER A 260 -3.46 17.24 12.03
N VAL A 261 -4.37 16.27 12.03
CA VAL A 261 -5.82 16.48 11.94
C VAL A 261 -6.46 15.74 13.10
N ASP A 262 -7.18 16.46 13.96
CA ASP A 262 -7.84 15.92 15.16
C ASP A 262 -6.90 15.10 16.06
N GLY A 263 -5.63 15.51 16.17
CA GLY A 263 -4.61 14.83 16.98
C GLY A 263 -4.02 13.56 16.37
N VAL A 264 -4.28 13.31 15.08
CA VAL A 264 -3.72 12.22 14.31
C VAL A 264 -2.74 12.78 13.28
N ASP A 265 -1.54 12.23 13.23
CA ASP A 265 -0.50 12.67 12.31
C ASP A 265 -0.51 11.88 11.00
N TYR A 266 -0.18 12.57 9.92
CA TYR A 266 -0.13 12.02 8.57
C TYR A 266 1.14 12.50 7.86
N VAL A 267 1.63 11.71 6.92
CA VAL A 267 2.66 12.10 5.96
C VAL A 267 2.09 12.12 4.54
N VAL A 268 2.42 13.15 3.78
CA VAL A 268 2.02 13.31 2.38
C VAL A 268 2.98 12.53 1.49
N ILE A 269 2.45 11.67 0.63
CA ILE A 269 3.21 10.84 -0.30
C ILE A 269 2.69 11.09 -1.72
N GLN A 270 3.61 11.23 -2.67
CA GLN A 270 3.27 11.42 -4.09
C GLN A 270 3.25 10.08 -4.85
N ASP A 271 2.57 10.06 -5.99
CA ASP A 271 2.64 8.99 -6.98
C ASP A 271 4.01 9.00 -7.72
N SER A 272 4.39 7.86 -8.28
CA SER A 272 5.63 7.73 -9.06
C SER A 272 5.44 8.17 -10.51
N TRP A 273 4.25 7.92 -11.08
CA TRP A 273 3.96 8.25 -12.48
C TRP A 273 3.85 9.76 -12.74
N ARG A 274 3.27 10.51 -11.80
CA ARG A 274 2.99 11.95 -11.92
C ARG A 274 3.02 12.64 -10.56
N THR A 275 3.16 13.97 -10.58
CA THR A 275 3.23 14.82 -9.39
C THR A 275 2.34 16.07 -9.49
N GLY A 276 1.27 16.01 -10.31
CA GLY A 276 0.26 17.07 -10.40
C GLY A 276 -0.62 17.14 -9.14
N HIS A 277 -1.57 18.08 -9.10
CA HIS A 277 -2.34 18.40 -7.89
C HIS A 277 -3.17 17.23 -7.33
N THR A 278 -3.34 16.15 -8.10
CA THR A 278 -4.17 14.99 -7.73
C THR A 278 -3.36 13.72 -7.52
N ASP A 279 -2.04 13.83 -7.56
CA ASP A 279 -1.14 12.68 -7.57
C ASP A 279 -0.52 12.44 -6.19
N TYR A 280 -1.27 12.75 -5.12
CA TYR A 280 -0.81 12.67 -3.74
C TYR A 280 -1.86 11.96 -2.87
N TYR A 281 -1.38 11.35 -1.79
CA TYR A 281 -2.20 10.80 -0.71
C TYR A 281 -1.54 11.10 0.64
N ALA A 282 -2.33 11.08 1.70
CA ALA A 282 -1.86 11.15 3.06
C ALA A 282 -1.87 9.74 3.68
N LEU A 283 -0.74 9.32 4.23
CA LEU A 283 -0.58 8.10 5.01
C LEU A 283 -0.69 8.45 6.49
N ARG A 284 -1.64 7.84 7.20
CA ARG A 284 -1.79 7.99 8.65
C ARG A 284 -0.63 7.33 9.38
N LEU A 285 -0.03 8.04 10.33
CA LEU A 285 0.97 7.53 11.25
C LEU A 285 0.26 6.98 12.50
N ASP A 286 -0.11 5.70 12.48
CA ASP A 286 -0.84 5.08 13.60
C ASP A 286 -0.03 5.16 14.92
N ASN A 287 -0.73 5.33 16.04
CA ASN A 287 -0.18 5.36 17.41
C ASN A 287 -0.66 4.16 18.23
#